data_AF-A0A5N7RV15-F1
#
_entry.id   AF-A0A5N7RV15-F1
#
_cell.length_a   1.000
_cell.length_b   1.000
_cell.length_c   1.000
_cell.angle_alpha   90.00
_cell.angle_beta   90.00
_cell.angle_gamma   90.00
#
_symmetry.space_group_name_H-M   'P 1'
#
loop_
_entity.id
_entity.type
_entity.pdbx_description
1 polymer ?
#
loop_
_entity_poly.entity_id
_entity_poly.type
_entity_poly.pdbx_seq_one_letter_code
_entity_poly.pdbx_strand_id
1 'polypeptide(L)'
;MALRLAPGTRFARGSPLRTAAPAGLGLSAPTAPRIGLLGGSFDPIHEAHLTLARTALAHLGVASVQLIPAAAPWQRQPLAATAEQRADMVALAIAGHPGLALNRIEIDRGGPSYTIDTLRALAGGTGAPVAGDARYVWILGADQLANFCTWNEWQGIVALADLAVAGRPGNEPEPPAPLHAELARYGRVLHRLPMPEMAVSSSGIRQRLARGESVDGLVPPAVLRYITQHRLYQA
;
A
#
# COMPACT_ATOMS: atom_id res chain seq x y z
N MET A 1 -62.40 54.92 45.98
CA MET A 1 -61.85 54.89 47.36
C MET A 1 -61.47 53.44 47.64
N ALA A 2 -60.20 53.06 47.49
CA ALA A 2 -59.15 53.12 48.54
C ALA A 2 -59.52 52.18 49.71
N LEU A 3 -58.70 51.25 50.22
CA LEU A 3 -57.25 51.07 50.19
C LEU A 3 -56.91 49.69 50.84
N ARG A 4 -55.69 49.19 50.56
CA ARG A 4 -54.82 48.30 51.36
C ARG A 4 -54.92 46.76 51.24
N LEU A 5 -53.91 46.25 50.52
CA LEU A 5 -53.28 44.94 50.61
C LEU A 5 -52.44 44.80 51.90
N ALA A 6 -52.35 43.57 52.42
CA ALA A 6 -51.29 43.09 53.31
C ALA A 6 -50.57 41.88 52.65
N PRO A 7 -49.26 41.67 52.88
CA PRO A 7 -48.45 40.73 52.13
C PRO A 7 -48.26 39.39 52.85
N GLY A 8 -48.05 38.31 52.09
CA GLY A 8 -47.37 37.12 52.60
C GLY A 8 -47.83 35.83 51.97
N THR A 9 -47.04 35.28 51.06
CA THR A 9 -46.32 34.00 51.25
C THR A 9 -45.59 33.61 49.96
N ARG A 10 -44.31 33.28 50.11
CA ARG A 10 -43.41 32.86 49.03
C ARG A 10 -43.80 31.47 48.56
N PHE A 11 -44.19 31.32 47.30
CA PHE A 11 -44.16 30.04 46.61
C PHE A 11 -42.74 29.74 46.13
N ALA A 12 -42.13 28.69 46.66
CA ALA A 12 -40.88 28.14 46.17
C ALA A 12 -41.09 27.61 44.74
N ARG A 13 -40.34 28.13 43.77
CA ARG A 13 -40.28 27.57 42.42
C ARG A 13 -39.49 26.27 42.50
N GLY A 14 -40.18 25.14 42.36
CA GLY A 14 -39.53 23.86 42.07
C GLY A 14 -38.83 23.95 40.70
N SER A 15 -37.54 23.68 40.68
CA SER A 15 -36.76 23.53 39.45
C SER A 15 -37.33 22.37 38.62
N PRO A 16 -37.48 22.51 37.28
CA PRO A 16 -37.78 21.35 36.46
C PRO A 16 -36.58 20.40 36.50
N LEU A 17 -36.85 19.15 36.85
CA LEU A 17 -35.91 18.04 36.74
C LEU A 17 -35.40 17.98 35.30
N ARG A 18 -34.13 18.37 35.12
CA ARG A 18 -33.37 18.18 33.89
C ARG A 18 -33.19 16.67 33.71
N THR A 19 -34.02 16.05 32.88
CA THR A 19 -33.74 14.71 32.36
C THR A 19 -32.44 14.78 31.55
N ALA A 20 -31.35 14.28 32.13
CA ALA A 20 -30.10 14.08 31.41
C ALA A 20 -30.36 13.06 30.29
N ALA A 21 -30.13 13.48 29.04
CA ALA A 21 -30.02 12.55 27.93
C ALA A 21 -28.91 11.53 28.24
N PRO A 22 -29.08 10.24 27.92
CA PRO A 22 -28.02 9.28 28.12
C PRO A 22 -26.80 9.73 27.33
N ALA A 23 -25.64 9.76 27.99
CA ALA A 23 -24.36 10.01 27.37
C ALA A 23 -24.23 9.07 26.17
N GLY A 24 -24.19 9.64 24.96
CA GLY A 24 -24.00 8.90 23.74
C GLY A 24 -22.74 8.05 23.88
N LEU A 25 -22.90 6.74 23.75
CA LEU A 25 -21.79 5.84 23.47
C LEU A 25 -21.05 6.45 22.28
N GLY A 26 -19.83 6.94 22.52
CA GLY A 26 -18.96 7.45 21.47
C GLY A 26 -18.67 6.31 20.51
N LEU A 27 -19.49 6.19 19.48
CA LEU A 27 -19.17 5.39 18.31
C LEU A 27 -17.97 6.08 17.67
N SER A 28 -16.78 5.60 18.02
CA SER A 28 -15.57 5.94 17.27
C SER A 28 -15.86 5.68 15.80
N ALA A 29 -15.66 6.68 14.94
CA ALA A 29 -15.87 6.52 13.51
C ALA A 29 -15.11 5.27 13.04
N PRO A 30 -15.69 4.42 12.17
CA PRO A 30 -14.99 3.24 11.69
C PRO A 30 -13.65 3.68 11.10
N THR A 31 -12.56 3.11 11.64
CA THR A 31 -11.22 3.39 11.14
C THR A 31 -11.19 3.00 9.66
N ALA A 32 -10.67 3.91 8.82
CA ALA A 32 -10.58 3.63 7.39
C ALA A 32 -9.80 2.32 7.17
N PRO A 33 -10.24 1.45 6.24
CA PRO A 33 -9.61 0.15 6.05
C PRO A 33 -8.14 0.30 5.63
N ARG A 34 -7.28 -0.60 6.14
CA ARG A 34 -5.86 -0.66 5.77
C ARG A 34 -5.69 -1.18 4.35
N ILE A 35 -4.68 -0.67 3.65
CA ILE A 35 -4.41 -0.99 2.25
C ILE A 35 -2.95 -1.43 2.10
N GLY A 36 -2.72 -2.57 1.44
CA GLY A 36 -1.39 -3.00 1.04
C GLY A 36 -0.97 -2.28 -0.25
N LEU A 37 0.28 -1.84 -0.34
CA LEU A 37 0.84 -1.16 -1.51
C LEU A 37 2.02 -1.97 -2.02
N LEU A 38 1.93 -2.48 -3.25
CA LEU A 38 3.02 -3.19 -3.91
C LEU A 38 3.52 -2.34 -5.08
N GLY A 39 4.57 -1.55 -4.83
CA GLY A 39 5.26 -0.79 -5.85
C GLY A 39 6.24 -1.65 -6.65
N GLY A 40 6.36 -1.39 -7.95
CA GLY A 40 7.32 -2.12 -8.78
C GLY A 40 7.43 -1.60 -10.20
N SER A 41 8.50 -1.98 -10.88
CA SER A 41 8.62 -1.69 -12.31
C SER A 41 7.63 -2.52 -13.13
N PHE A 42 7.35 -3.78 -12.76
CA PHE A 42 6.44 -4.67 -13.51
C PHE A 42 6.73 -4.72 -15.02
N ASP A 43 7.98 -5.04 -15.39
CA ASP A 43 8.46 -4.98 -16.77
C ASP A 43 8.92 -6.36 -17.31
N PRO A 44 8.03 -7.37 -17.43
CA PRO A 44 6.60 -7.34 -17.16
C PRO A 44 6.24 -7.78 -15.72
N ILE A 45 4.98 -7.59 -15.32
CA ILE A 45 4.39 -8.30 -14.18
C ILE A 45 4.43 -9.82 -14.42
N HIS A 46 4.55 -10.59 -13.33
CA HIS A 46 4.75 -12.05 -13.39
C HIS A 46 4.24 -12.74 -12.12
N GLU A 47 4.23 -14.07 -12.10
CA GLU A 47 3.58 -14.85 -11.03
C GLU A 47 4.15 -14.58 -9.64
N ALA A 48 5.46 -14.33 -9.47
CA ALA A 48 5.96 -13.97 -8.15
C ALA A 48 5.42 -12.64 -7.59
N HIS A 49 5.11 -11.65 -8.46
CA HIS A 49 4.44 -10.42 -8.02
C HIS A 49 3.01 -10.71 -7.55
N LEU A 50 2.28 -11.53 -8.31
CA LEU A 50 0.90 -11.89 -7.99
C LEU A 50 0.81 -12.73 -6.72
N THR A 51 1.72 -13.70 -6.56
CA THR A 51 1.82 -14.50 -5.33
C THR A 51 2.12 -13.60 -4.15
N LEU A 52 3.06 -12.65 -4.25
CA LEU A 52 3.33 -11.70 -3.19
C LEU A 52 2.10 -10.85 -2.82
N ALA A 53 1.40 -10.31 -3.82
CA ALA A 53 0.20 -9.52 -3.60
C ALA A 53 -0.93 -10.33 -2.92
N ARG A 54 -1.16 -11.58 -3.34
CA ARG A 54 -2.16 -12.48 -2.73
C ARG A 54 -1.76 -12.89 -1.32
N THR A 55 -0.49 -13.20 -1.08
CA THR A 55 0.01 -13.51 0.27
C THR A 55 -0.17 -12.32 1.20
N ALA A 56 0.14 -11.11 0.75
CA ALA A 56 -0.07 -9.88 1.51
C ALA A 56 -1.57 -9.69 1.86
N LEU A 57 -2.46 -9.86 0.89
CA LEU A 57 -3.91 -9.76 1.10
C LEU A 57 -4.40 -10.77 2.16
N ALA A 58 -3.88 -11.99 2.13
CA ALA A 58 -4.28 -13.05 3.06
C ALA A 58 -3.74 -12.90 4.49
N HIS A 59 -2.57 -12.24 4.68
CA HIS A 59 -1.86 -12.26 5.97
C HIS A 59 -1.82 -10.90 6.69
N LEU A 60 -2.06 -9.78 6.01
CA LEU A 60 -1.89 -8.45 6.61
C LEU A 60 -3.19 -7.84 7.17
N GLY A 61 -4.33 -8.50 6.96
CA GLY A 61 -5.65 -7.95 7.34
C GLY A 61 -5.99 -6.66 6.60
N VAL A 62 -5.41 -6.46 5.41
CA VAL A 62 -5.70 -5.31 4.53
C VAL A 62 -6.97 -5.58 3.72
N ALA A 63 -7.76 -4.54 3.44
CA ALA A 63 -8.98 -4.69 2.64
C ALA A 63 -8.69 -4.88 1.14
N SER A 64 -7.54 -4.42 0.67
CA SER A 64 -7.07 -4.62 -0.70
C SER A 64 -5.55 -4.47 -0.77
N VAL A 65 -4.96 -4.97 -1.86
CA VAL A 65 -3.59 -4.71 -2.27
C VAL A 65 -3.59 -3.97 -3.59
N GLN A 66 -2.99 -2.78 -3.59
CA GLN A 66 -2.87 -1.93 -4.76
C GLN A 66 -1.48 -2.09 -5.37
N LEU A 67 -1.43 -2.51 -6.62
CA LEU A 67 -0.20 -2.61 -7.40
C LEU A 67 0.07 -1.26 -8.06
N ILE A 68 1.25 -0.69 -7.82
CA ILE A 68 1.64 0.65 -8.27
C ILE A 68 2.80 0.50 -9.27
N PRO A 69 2.53 0.55 -10.60
CA PRO A 69 3.59 0.56 -11.58
C PRO A 69 4.35 1.87 -11.50
N ALA A 70 5.67 1.79 -11.35
CA ALA A 70 6.52 2.96 -11.35
C ALA A 70 6.41 3.71 -12.69
N ALA A 71 6.35 5.04 -12.70
CA ALA A 71 6.41 5.83 -13.92
C ALA A 71 7.82 5.79 -14.53
N ALA A 72 8.79 6.34 -13.79
CA ALA A 72 10.20 6.32 -14.11
C ALA A 72 11.01 5.97 -12.86
N PRO A 73 11.35 4.68 -12.64
CA PRO A 73 12.12 4.27 -11.45
C PRO A 73 13.51 4.90 -11.44
N TRP A 74 13.78 5.77 -10.46
CA TRP A 74 14.99 6.59 -10.42
C TRP A 74 16.32 5.81 -10.33
N GLN A 75 16.30 4.57 -9.84
CA GLN A 75 17.49 3.70 -9.72
C GLN A 75 17.68 2.73 -10.90
N ARG A 76 16.83 2.76 -11.93
CA ARG A 76 16.91 1.77 -13.02
C ARG A 76 17.19 2.44 -14.36
N GLN A 77 17.89 1.68 -15.22
CA GLN A 77 17.98 1.95 -16.65
C GLN A 77 16.58 2.05 -17.26
N PRO A 78 16.43 2.67 -18.45
CA PRO A 78 15.15 2.72 -19.16
C PRO A 78 14.49 1.34 -19.20
N LEU A 79 13.23 1.29 -18.77
CA LEU A 79 12.42 0.07 -18.82
C LEU A 79 12.08 -0.26 -20.28
N ALA A 80 11.90 -1.55 -20.57
CA ALA A 80 11.68 -1.99 -21.94
C ALA A 80 10.24 -1.71 -22.42
N ALA A 81 9.23 -1.82 -21.55
CA ALA A 81 7.87 -1.38 -21.84
C ALA A 81 7.56 -0.01 -21.23
N THR A 82 6.71 0.76 -21.91
CA THR A 82 6.25 2.07 -21.43
C THR A 82 5.47 1.94 -20.11
N ALA A 83 5.31 3.04 -19.38
CA ALA A 83 4.50 3.05 -18.16
C ALA A 83 3.05 2.58 -18.41
N GLU A 84 2.45 3.03 -19.50
CA GLU A 84 1.10 2.62 -19.90
C GLU A 84 1.03 1.13 -20.24
N GLN A 85 1.97 0.61 -21.02
CA GLN A 85 2.00 -0.82 -21.34
C GLN A 85 2.14 -1.69 -20.08
N ARG A 86 2.92 -1.23 -19.10
CA ARG A 86 3.08 -1.93 -17.82
C ARG A 86 1.82 -1.85 -16.97
N ALA A 87 1.13 -0.70 -16.95
CA ALA A 87 -0.18 -0.59 -16.32
C ALA A 87 -1.23 -1.52 -16.97
N ASP A 88 -1.27 -1.59 -18.30
CA ASP A 88 -2.16 -2.51 -19.03
C ASP A 88 -1.86 -3.98 -18.67
N MET A 89 -0.58 -4.36 -18.67
CA MET A 89 -0.18 -5.71 -18.25
C MET A 89 -0.56 -6.00 -16.79
N VAL A 90 -0.42 -5.03 -15.88
CA VAL A 90 -0.87 -5.18 -14.49
C VAL A 90 -2.38 -5.35 -14.42
N ALA A 91 -3.15 -4.53 -15.14
CA ALA A 91 -4.62 -4.64 -15.18
C ALA A 91 -5.07 -6.01 -15.70
N LEU A 92 -4.44 -6.52 -16.76
CA LEU A 92 -4.69 -7.86 -17.29
C LEU A 92 -4.32 -8.96 -16.30
N ALA A 93 -3.21 -8.80 -15.57
CA ALA A 93 -2.73 -9.79 -14.61
C ALA A 93 -3.64 -9.93 -13.39
N ILE A 94 -4.26 -8.84 -12.95
CA ILE A 94 -5.14 -8.82 -11.77
C ILE A 94 -6.62 -9.03 -12.11
N ALA A 95 -6.98 -9.08 -13.40
CA ALA A 95 -8.34 -9.33 -13.84
C ALA A 95 -8.80 -10.71 -13.34
N GLY A 96 -9.77 -10.73 -12.41
CA GLY A 96 -10.25 -11.95 -11.77
C GLY A 96 -9.62 -12.26 -10.41
N HIS A 97 -8.84 -11.34 -9.84
CA HIS A 97 -8.31 -11.44 -8.47
C HIS A 97 -8.98 -10.41 -7.54
N PRO A 98 -10.10 -10.76 -6.86
CA PRO A 98 -10.74 -9.88 -5.89
C PRO A 98 -9.76 -9.39 -4.84
N GLY A 99 -9.85 -8.11 -4.49
CA GLY A 99 -8.95 -7.47 -3.53
C GLY A 99 -7.61 -7.02 -4.10
N LEU A 100 -7.28 -7.32 -5.36
CA LEU A 100 -6.16 -6.70 -6.07
C LEU A 100 -6.67 -5.54 -6.95
N ALA A 101 -5.96 -4.42 -6.94
CA ALA A 101 -6.31 -3.26 -7.76
C ALA A 101 -5.07 -2.62 -8.39
N LEU A 102 -5.22 -2.05 -9.59
CA LEU A 102 -4.21 -1.20 -10.19
C LEU A 102 -4.31 0.19 -9.57
N ASN A 103 -3.18 0.75 -9.17
CA ASN A 103 -3.08 2.13 -8.75
C ASN A 103 -2.08 2.87 -9.66
N ARG A 104 -2.59 3.83 -10.43
CA ARG A 104 -1.85 4.58 -11.44
C ARG A 104 -1.18 5.86 -10.91
N ILE A 105 -1.22 6.09 -9.59
CA ILE A 105 -0.80 7.36 -8.97
C ILE A 105 0.57 7.88 -9.42
N GLU A 106 1.55 6.99 -9.62
CA GLU A 106 2.88 7.40 -10.07
C GLU A 106 2.89 7.77 -11.56
N ILE A 107 2.18 7.00 -12.39
CA ILE A 107 2.06 7.26 -13.84
C ILE A 107 1.35 8.59 -14.05
N ASP A 108 0.22 8.80 -13.36
CA ASP A 108 -0.61 9.99 -13.50
C ASP A 108 0.09 11.25 -12.95
N ARG A 109 0.93 11.10 -11.92
CA ARG A 109 1.80 12.18 -11.41
C ARG A 109 2.91 12.55 -12.39
N GLY A 110 3.44 11.57 -13.12
CA GLY A 110 4.61 11.73 -13.99
C GLY A 110 5.91 11.97 -13.22
N GLY A 111 7.00 12.14 -13.97
CA GLY A 111 8.34 12.35 -13.41
C GLY A 111 8.95 11.11 -12.73
N PRO A 112 10.04 11.28 -11.96
CA PRO A 112 10.66 10.21 -11.20
C PRO A 112 9.72 9.60 -10.16
N SER A 113 9.81 8.28 -10.00
CA SER A 113 9.06 7.52 -9.00
C SER A 113 9.82 7.43 -7.69
N TYR A 114 9.41 8.19 -6.67
CA TYR A 114 9.85 8.01 -5.29
C TYR A 114 8.69 7.53 -4.40
N THR A 115 8.94 6.46 -3.63
CA THR A 115 7.95 5.88 -2.71
C THR A 115 7.42 6.90 -1.70
N ILE A 116 8.28 7.80 -1.20
CA ILE A 116 7.87 8.85 -0.27
C ILE A 116 6.82 9.79 -0.88
N ASP A 117 6.98 10.17 -2.14
CA ASP A 117 6.03 11.06 -2.83
C ASP A 117 4.70 10.35 -3.07
N THR A 118 4.75 9.04 -3.33
CA THR A 118 3.57 8.19 -3.47
C THR A 118 2.78 8.12 -2.16
N LEU A 119 3.46 7.89 -1.03
CA LEU A 119 2.80 7.88 0.27
C LEU A 119 2.25 9.26 0.66
N ARG A 120 2.98 10.34 0.38
CA ARG A 120 2.50 11.72 0.61
C ARG A 120 1.26 12.04 -0.22
N ALA A 121 1.25 11.66 -1.50
CA ALA A 121 0.11 11.85 -2.39
C ALA A 121 -1.12 11.05 -1.90
N LEU A 122 -0.93 9.79 -1.49
CA LEU A 122 -1.99 8.96 -0.91
C LEU A 122 -2.53 9.51 0.42
N ALA A 123 -1.68 10.14 1.22
CA ALA A 123 -2.07 10.80 2.47
C ALA A 123 -2.77 12.17 2.28
N GLY A 124 -3.02 12.61 1.04
CA GLY A 124 -3.65 13.90 0.75
C GLY A 124 -2.71 15.10 0.91
N GLY A 125 -1.40 14.89 0.81
CA GLY A 125 -0.39 15.96 0.76
C GLY A 125 -0.01 16.59 2.11
N THR A 126 -0.73 16.31 3.21
CA THR A 126 -0.48 16.97 4.49
C THR A 126 0.64 16.36 5.32
N GLY A 127 1.17 15.18 4.94
CA GLY A 127 2.41 14.58 5.48
C GLY A 127 2.46 14.33 6.99
N ALA A 128 1.41 14.68 7.73
CA ALA A 128 1.37 14.55 9.17
C ALA A 128 1.08 13.08 9.53
N PRO A 129 1.94 12.43 10.34
CA PRO A 129 1.63 11.14 10.91
C PRO A 129 0.33 11.26 11.72
N VAL A 130 -0.68 10.46 11.37
CA VAL A 130 -1.86 10.32 12.22
C VAL A 130 -1.45 9.43 13.39
N ALA A 131 -1.71 9.85 14.63
CA ALA A 131 -1.50 9.00 15.79
C ALA A 131 -2.37 7.72 15.64
N GLY A 132 -1.73 6.55 15.50
CA GLY A 132 -2.39 5.26 15.29
C GLY A 132 -1.65 4.34 14.28
N ASP A 133 -2.25 3.20 13.97
CA ASP A 133 -1.74 2.27 12.96
C ASP A 133 -1.65 2.95 11.59
N ALA A 134 -0.62 2.63 10.80
CA ALA A 134 -0.55 3.18 9.46
C ALA A 134 -1.71 2.63 8.61
N ARG A 135 -2.36 3.54 7.88
CA ARG A 135 -3.37 3.19 6.88
C ARG A 135 -2.78 2.32 5.76
N TYR A 136 -1.50 2.48 5.48
CA TYR A 136 -0.82 1.81 4.37
C TYR A 136 0.24 0.83 4.88
N VAL A 137 0.35 -0.31 4.21
CA VAL A 137 1.45 -1.27 4.39
C VAL A 137 2.21 -1.38 3.07
N TRP A 138 3.46 -0.94 3.05
CA TRP A 138 4.32 -1.06 1.88
C TRP A 138 4.94 -2.45 1.79
N ILE A 139 4.68 -3.16 0.70
CA ILE A 139 5.06 -4.55 0.48
C ILE A 139 6.35 -4.60 -0.35
N LEU A 140 7.36 -5.29 0.18
CA LEU A 140 8.72 -5.35 -0.34
C LEU A 140 9.09 -6.77 -0.78
N GLY A 141 9.90 -6.87 -1.83
CA GLY A 141 10.77 -8.04 -2.06
C GLY A 141 11.99 -8.00 -1.14
N ALA A 142 12.68 -9.13 -0.99
CA ALA A 142 13.90 -9.21 -0.17
C ALA A 142 15.04 -8.31 -0.70
N ASP A 143 15.17 -8.17 -2.02
CA ASP A 143 16.12 -7.26 -2.67
C ASP A 143 15.81 -5.78 -2.40
N GLN A 144 14.52 -5.44 -2.36
CA GLN A 144 14.06 -4.09 -2.02
C GLN A 144 14.30 -3.78 -0.55
N LEU A 145 14.10 -4.75 0.37
CA LEU A 145 14.42 -4.57 1.78
C LEU A 145 15.92 -4.32 2.00
N ALA A 146 16.79 -5.11 1.36
CA ALA A 146 18.24 -4.97 1.49
C ALA A 146 18.74 -3.58 1.05
N ASN A 147 18.10 -2.99 0.04
CA ASN A 147 18.45 -1.67 -0.49
C ASN A 147 17.58 -0.52 0.07
N PHE A 148 16.68 -0.79 1.02
CA PHE A 148 15.65 0.17 1.44
C PHE A 148 16.23 1.49 1.97
N CYS A 149 17.32 1.44 2.74
CA CYS A 149 17.97 2.64 3.28
C CYS A 149 18.65 3.53 2.23
N THR A 150 18.69 3.10 0.96
CA THR A 150 19.14 3.92 -0.17
C THR A 150 18.02 4.74 -0.80
N TRP A 151 16.77 4.49 -0.40
CA TRP A 151 15.61 5.17 -0.98
C TRP A 151 15.53 6.62 -0.52
N ASN A 152 15.02 7.47 -1.41
CA ASN A 152 14.80 8.88 -1.10
C ASN A 152 13.88 9.01 0.13
N GLU A 153 14.37 9.70 1.16
CA GLU A 153 13.65 9.91 2.43
C GLU A 153 13.08 8.62 3.04
N TRP A 154 13.84 7.53 3.06
CA TRP A 154 13.38 6.23 3.57
C TRP A 154 12.83 6.30 5.00
N GLN A 155 13.34 7.19 5.85
CA GLN A 155 12.80 7.44 7.20
C GLN A 155 11.37 7.99 7.17
N GLY A 156 11.06 8.84 6.18
CA GLY A 156 9.71 9.37 5.95
C GLY A 156 8.74 8.27 5.51
N ILE A 157 9.23 7.25 4.79
CA ILE A 157 8.43 6.08 4.42
C ILE A 157 8.02 5.32 5.67
N VAL A 158 8.96 5.07 6.60
CA VAL A 158 8.66 4.40 7.88
C VAL A 158 7.71 5.23 8.74
N ALA A 159 7.73 6.56 8.64
CA ALA A 159 6.77 7.41 9.34
C ALA A 159 5.33 7.20 8.83
N LEU A 160 5.16 7.01 7.51
CA LEU A 160 3.87 7.04 6.82
C LEU A 160 3.25 5.65 6.57
N ALA A 161 4.04 4.58 6.60
CA ALA A 161 3.58 3.24 6.28
C ALA A 161 4.21 2.17 7.18
N ASP A 162 3.45 1.12 7.47
CA ASP A 162 4.03 -0.14 7.95
C ASP A 162 4.75 -0.85 6.80
N LEU A 163 5.69 -1.72 7.12
CA LEU A 163 6.45 -2.46 6.11
C LEU A 163 6.14 -3.95 6.19
N ALA A 164 5.97 -4.57 5.03
CA ALA A 164 5.91 -6.02 4.89
C ALA A 164 6.97 -6.49 3.89
N VAL A 165 7.60 -7.63 4.13
CA VAL A 165 8.59 -8.21 3.21
C VAL A 165 8.24 -9.66 2.87
N ALA A 166 8.46 -10.03 1.62
CA ALA A 166 8.47 -11.43 1.18
C ALA A 166 9.53 -12.22 1.97
N GLY A 167 9.10 -13.06 2.89
CA GLY A 167 9.94 -13.98 3.67
C GLY A 167 9.93 -15.38 3.08
N ARG A 168 11.06 -16.07 3.17
CA ARG A 168 11.18 -17.49 2.84
C ARG A 168 11.29 -18.29 4.14
N PRO A 169 10.54 -19.39 4.31
CA PRO A 169 10.74 -20.28 5.45
C PRO A 169 12.21 -20.72 5.57
N GLY A 170 12.82 -20.51 6.73
CA GLY A 170 14.23 -20.84 6.99
C GLY A 170 15.27 -19.85 6.47
N ASN A 171 14.87 -18.80 5.73
CA ASN A 171 15.75 -17.70 5.33
C ASN A 171 14.94 -16.39 5.30
N GLU A 172 14.62 -15.89 6.48
CA GLU A 172 13.86 -14.66 6.63
C GLU A 172 14.77 -13.45 6.42
N PRO A 173 14.41 -12.51 5.51
CA PRO A 173 15.27 -11.38 5.21
C PRO A 173 15.28 -10.38 6.37
N GLU A 174 16.44 -10.10 6.93
CA GLU A 174 16.59 -9.13 8.01
C GLU A 174 16.61 -7.68 7.50
N PRO A 175 15.96 -6.73 8.19
CA PRO A 175 16.10 -5.33 7.85
C PRO A 175 17.54 -4.86 8.12
N PRO A 176 18.09 -3.96 7.29
CA PRO A 176 19.35 -3.29 7.61
C PRO A 176 19.29 -2.61 8.98
N ALA A 177 20.41 -2.54 9.71
CA ALA A 177 20.45 -1.97 11.06
C ALA A 177 19.83 -0.55 11.18
N PRO A 178 20.04 0.38 10.23
CA PRO A 178 19.37 1.69 10.27
C PRO A 178 17.84 1.57 10.19
N LEU A 179 17.33 0.67 9.34
CA LEU A 179 15.89 0.43 9.20
C LEU A 179 15.31 -0.17 10.48
N HIS A 180 16.02 -1.11 11.11
CA HIS A 180 15.59 -1.70 12.38
C HIS A 180 15.42 -0.64 13.47
N ALA A 181 16.40 0.26 13.62
CA ALA A 181 16.34 1.35 14.60
C ALA A 181 15.18 2.32 14.33
N GLU A 182 14.92 2.63 13.07
CA GLU A 182 13.86 3.55 12.67
C GLU A 182 12.46 2.97 12.87
N LEU A 183 12.28 1.67 12.58
CA LEU A 183 11.04 0.95 12.89
C LEU A 183 10.75 0.99 14.39
N ALA A 184 11.76 0.70 15.22
CA ALA A 184 11.63 0.76 16.69
C ALA A 184 11.27 2.16 17.18
N ARG A 185 11.83 3.22 16.58
CA ARG A 185 11.52 4.62 16.90
C ARG A 185 10.04 4.96 16.73
N TYR A 186 9.36 4.36 15.77
CA TYR A 186 7.92 4.52 15.53
C TYR A 186 7.07 3.42 16.19
N GLY A 187 7.67 2.49 16.93
CA GLY A 187 6.95 1.34 17.49
C GLY A 187 6.39 0.39 16.43
N ARG A 188 6.96 0.39 15.21
CA ARG A 188 6.54 -0.46 14.09
C ARG A 188 7.34 -1.75 14.05
N VAL A 189 6.76 -2.78 13.46
CA VAL A 189 7.42 -4.06 13.19
C VAL A 189 7.46 -4.33 11.69
N LEU A 190 8.49 -5.03 11.24
CA LEU A 190 8.54 -5.54 9.87
C LEU A 190 7.68 -6.81 9.78
N HIS A 191 6.58 -6.76 9.03
CA HIS A 191 5.74 -7.92 8.78
C HIS A 191 6.44 -8.89 7.80
N ARG A 192 6.47 -10.18 8.11
CA ARG A 192 7.04 -11.20 7.23
C ARG A 192 5.92 -11.98 6.55
N LEU A 193 5.95 -12.01 5.22
CA LEU A 193 4.96 -12.73 4.41
C LEU A 193 5.49 -14.10 4.03
N PRO A 194 4.78 -15.21 4.30
CA PRO A 194 5.24 -16.55 3.95
C PRO A 194 5.13 -16.76 2.44
N MET A 195 6.22 -16.52 1.72
CA MET A 195 6.28 -16.64 0.26
C MET A 195 7.03 -17.92 -0.12
N PRO A 196 6.47 -18.79 -1.00
CA PRO A 196 7.24 -19.89 -1.56
C PRO A 196 8.41 -19.36 -2.39
N GLU A 197 9.48 -20.14 -2.51
CA GLU A 197 10.55 -19.79 -3.45
C GLU A 197 10.04 -19.88 -4.89
N MET A 198 10.26 -18.81 -5.66
CA MET A 198 9.87 -18.72 -7.05
C MET A 198 11.07 -18.30 -7.89
N ALA A 199 11.53 -19.18 -8.77
CA ALA A 199 12.63 -18.92 -9.69
C ALA A 199 12.17 -18.12 -10.92
N VAL A 200 11.59 -16.93 -10.69
CA VAL A 200 11.08 -16.05 -11.74
C VAL A 200 11.47 -14.60 -11.46
N SER A 201 11.90 -13.90 -12.51
CA SER A 201 12.18 -12.47 -12.49
C SER A 201 11.80 -11.83 -13.82
N SER A 202 11.42 -10.56 -13.81
CA SER A 202 11.13 -9.81 -15.03
C SER A 202 12.33 -9.80 -15.99
N SER A 203 13.56 -9.67 -15.50
CA SER A 203 14.76 -9.71 -16.34
C SER A 203 14.95 -11.08 -17.00
N GLY A 204 14.74 -12.18 -16.27
CA GLY A 204 14.77 -13.52 -16.82
C GLY A 204 13.69 -13.74 -17.88
N ILE A 205 12.46 -13.26 -17.64
CA ILE A 205 11.36 -13.32 -18.62
C ILE A 205 11.72 -12.57 -19.90
N ARG A 206 12.23 -11.34 -19.81
CA ARG A 206 12.65 -10.57 -20.99
C ARG A 206 13.77 -11.26 -21.77
N GLN A 207 14.74 -11.87 -21.07
CA GLN A 207 15.82 -12.63 -21.73
C GLN A 207 15.30 -13.86 -22.48
N ARG A 208 14.34 -14.59 -21.90
CA ARG A 208 13.71 -15.74 -22.57
C ARG A 208 12.93 -15.31 -23.81
N LEU A 209 12.09 -14.27 -23.68
CA LEU A 209 11.32 -13.71 -24.79
C LEU A 209 12.21 -13.24 -25.94
N ALA A 210 13.32 -12.57 -25.65
CA ALA A 210 14.29 -12.14 -26.67
C ALA A 210 14.94 -13.29 -27.43
N ARG A 211 14.98 -14.50 -26.84
CA ARG A 211 15.50 -15.73 -27.47
C ARG A 211 14.39 -16.59 -28.11
N GLY A 212 13.14 -16.14 -28.08
CA GLY A 212 11.99 -16.94 -28.53
C GLY A 212 11.69 -18.15 -27.64
N GLU A 213 12.18 -18.17 -26.40
CA GLU A 213 11.92 -19.24 -25.43
C GLU A 213 10.56 -19.05 -24.75
N SER A 214 9.90 -20.15 -24.38
CA SER A 214 8.62 -20.10 -23.67
C SER A 214 8.75 -19.50 -22.26
N VAL A 215 7.74 -18.71 -21.90
CA VAL A 215 7.53 -18.15 -20.56
C VAL A 215 6.19 -18.59 -19.95
N ASP A 216 5.64 -19.71 -20.46
CA ASP A 216 4.39 -20.28 -19.95
C ASP A 216 4.49 -20.58 -18.45
N GLY A 217 3.45 -20.18 -17.72
CA GLY A 217 3.42 -20.30 -16.26
C GLY A 217 4.28 -19.30 -15.50
N LEU A 218 5.11 -18.49 -16.16
CA LEU A 218 5.85 -17.39 -15.52
C LEU A 218 5.04 -16.09 -15.49
N VAL A 219 4.19 -15.88 -16.49
CA VAL A 219 3.26 -14.75 -16.59
C VAL A 219 1.84 -15.24 -16.87
N PRO A 220 0.80 -14.48 -16.49
CA PRO A 220 -0.57 -14.82 -16.84
C PRO A 220 -0.76 -14.90 -18.36
N PRO A 221 -1.60 -15.82 -18.88
CA PRO A 221 -1.84 -15.95 -20.32
C PRO A 221 -2.33 -14.66 -21.00
N ALA A 222 -3.10 -13.83 -20.28
CA ALA A 222 -3.56 -12.54 -20.80
C ALA A 222 -2.40 -11.54 -20.99
N VAL A 223 -1.43 -11.54 -20.07
CA VAL A 223 -0.21 -10.73 -20.18
C VAL A 223 0.67 -11.23 -21.32
N LEU A 224 0.82 -12.56 -21.47
CA LEU A 224 1.59 -13.12 -22.58
C LEU A 224 0.99 -12.73 -23.94
N ARG A 225 -0.34 -12.83 -24.11
CA ARG A 225 -1.01 -12.37 -25.34
C ARG A 225 -0.76 -10.90 -25.62
N TYR A 226 -0.82 -10.05 -24.60
CA TYR A 226 -0.52 -8.62 -24.72
C TYR A 226 0.93 -8.39 -25.18
N ILE A 227 1.89 -9.05 -24.53
CA ILE A 227 3.31 -9.00 -24.91
C ILE A 227 3.50 -9.37 -26.39
N THR A 228 2.87 -10.47 -26.84
CA THR A 228 2.95 -10.92 -28.24
C THR A 228 2.31 -9.92 -29.20
N GLN A 229 1.11 -9.43 -28.91
CA GLN A 229 0.37 -8.50 -29.77
C GLN A 229 1.11 -7.18 -29.95
N HIS A 230 1.75 -6.69 -28.89
CA HIS A 230 2.49 -5.43 -28.88
C HIS A 230 3.99 -5.59 -29.21
N ARG A 231 4.44 -6.82 -29.54
CA ARG A 231 5.84 -7.16 -29.85
C ARG A 231 6.84 -6.69 -28.79
N LEU A 232 6.46 -6.81 -27.52
CA LEU A 232 7.31 -6.40 -26.40
C LEU A 232 8.40 -7.44 -26.16
N TYR A 233 9.60 -6.97 -25.81
CA TYR A 233 10.73 -7.80 -25.36
C TYR A 233 11.29 -8.78 -26.41
N GLN A 234 10.95 -8.58 -27.68
CA GLN A 234 11.50 -9.34 -28.81
C GLN A 234 12.79 -8.68 -29.31
N ALA A 235 13.69 -9.47 -29.89
CA ALA A 235 14.93 -8.99 -30.53
C ALA A 235 14.67 -8.42 -31.93
#